data_AF-A0A7V4L8K0-F1
#
_entry.id   AF-A0A7V4L8K0-F1
#
_cell.length_a   1.000
_cell.length_b   1.000
_cell.length_c   1.000
_cell.angle_alpha   90.00
_cell.angle_beta   90.00
_cell.angle_gamma   90.00
#
_symmetry.space_group_name_H-M   'P 1'
#
loop_
_entity.id
_entity.type
_entity.pdbx_description
1 polymer ?
#
loop_
_entity_poly.entity_id
_entity_poly.type
_entity_poly.pdbx_seq_one_letter_code
_entity_poly.pdbx_strand_id
1 'polypeptide(L)'
;MLHCRQSRQTPHAACTWNRLMKFAEQLEEIVKARIEKDQLTLPALPAIAFKAIELTRTPDISLQDVALLIEKDPVLAAQILKMANSAAMATRQPCKTINQAVTRLGTKNLRTALLEISTRRLFESRDTRVSSAVKMLWEHSRAVAQLAQKVAVVSGAEDPDTAYLAGLLHDVGKPVDAT
;
A
#
# COMPACT_ATOMS: atom_id res chain seq x y z
N MET A 1 38.26 -42.49 -6.65
CA MET A 1 37.30 -42.88 -5.60
C MET A 1 37.44 -41.93 -4.41
N LEU A 2 36.61 -40.89 -4.33
CA LEU A 2 36.54 -40.03 -3.14
C LEU A 2 35.11 -40.15 -2.59
N HIS A 3 34.95 -41.07 -1.64
CA HIS A 3 33.69 -41.33 -0.96
C HIS A 3 33.41 -40.20 0.07
N CYS A 4 32.32 -39.49 -0.18
CA CYS A 4 31.27 -39.10 0.76
C CYS A 4 31.69 -38.82 2.22
N ARG A 5 32.00 -37.55 2.52
CA ARG A 5 31.97 -37.02 3.90
C ARG A 5 30.56 -36.48 4.17
N GLN A 6 29.75 -37.28 4.86
CA GLN A 6 28.52 -36.84 5.52
C GLN A 6 28.84 -35.73 6.53
N SER A 7 28.45 -34.47 6.22
CA SER A 7 28.42 -33.38 7.20
C SER A 7 27.06 -33.32 7.89
N ARG A 8 27.02 -33.92 9.08
CA ARG A 8 26.12 -33.73 10.23
C ARG A 8 25.10 -32.58 10.07
N GLN A 9 23.86 -32.91 9.70
CA GLN A 9 22.69 -32.10 10.06
C GLN A 9 22.40 -32.34 11.55
N THR A 10 22.31 -31.28 12.34
CA THR A 10 21.93 -31.36 13.76
C THR A 10 20.43 -31.68 13.86
N PRO A 11 20.00 -32.60 14.76
CA PRO A 11 18.61 -33.07 14.85
C PRO A 11 17.60 -31.96 15.22
N HIS A 12 18.08 -30.85 15.78
CA HIS A 12 17.25 -29.70 16.14
C HIS A 12 16.76 -28.92 14.92
N ALA A 13 17.59 -28.79 13.87
CA ALA A 13 17.25 -28.06 12.66
C ALA A 13 16.22 -28.79 11.79
N ALA A 14 16.27 -30.13 11.73
CA ALA A 14 15.29 -30.94 11.00
C ALA A 14 13.90 -30.94 11.67
N CYS A 15 13.84 -30.85 13.01
CA CYS A 15 12.59 -30.80 13.76
C CYS A 15 11.87 -29.45 13.62
N THR A 16 12.62 -28.34 13.63
CA THR A 16 12.06 -27.01 13.33
C THR A 16 11.63 -26.88 11.87
N TRP A 17 12.37 -27.48 10.93
CA TRP A 17 11.97 -27.52 9.52
C TRP A 17 10.67 -28.28 9.29
N ASN A 18 10.53 -29.48 9.86
CA ASN A 18 9.28 -30.25 9.77
C ASN A 18 8.09 -29.53 10.41
N ARG A 19 8.31 -28.79 11.50
CA ARG A 19 7.25 -28.00 12.15
C ARG A 19 6.85 -26.78 11.31
N LEU A 20 7.82 -26.09 10.70
CA LEU A 20 7.58 -24.97 9.78
C LEU A 20 6.85 -25.41 8.50
N MET A 21 7.24 -26.56 7.92
CA MET A 21 6.57 -27.08 6.72
C MET A 21 5.14 -27.53 7.01
N LYS A 22 4.90 -28.23 8.13
CA LYS A 22 3.54 -28.57 8.56
C LYS A 22 2.67 -27.33 8.80
N PHE A 23 3.26 -26.28 9.35
CA PHE A 23 2.55 -25.01 9.55
C PHE A 23 2.24 -24.31 8.21
N ALA A 24 3.18 -24.31 7.26
CA ALA A 24 2.97 -23.74 5.93
C ALA A 24 1.87 -24.49 5.14
N GLU A 25 1.87 -25.83 5.19
CA GLU A 25 0.81 -26.66 4.59
C GLU A 25 -0.56 -26.37 5.20
N GLN A 26 -0.63 -26.24 6.53
CA GLN A 26 -1.87 -25.88 7.23
C GLN A 26 -2.36 -24.48 6.86
N LEU A 27 -1.45 -23.50 6.75
CA LEU A 27 -1.80 -22.15 6.29
C LEU A 27 -2.35 -22.16 4.87
N GLU A 28 -1.72 -22.93 3.98
CA GLU A 28 -2.17 -23.04 2.59
C GLU A 28 -3.59 -23.63 2.51
N GLU A 29 -3.89 -24.67 3.28
CA GLU A 29 -5.25 -25.23 3.36
C GLU A 29 -6.26 -24.23 3.93
N ILE A 30 -5.92 -23.49 4.99
CA ILE A 30 -6.81 -22.50 5.60
C ILE A 30 -7.10 -21.36 4.61
N VAL A 31 -6.08 -20.85 3.92
CA VAL A 31 -6.23 -19.77 2.93
C VAL A 31 -7.07 -20.26 1.75
N LYS A 32 -6.78 -21.43 1.19
CA LYS A 32 -7.59 -22.03 0.10
C LYS A 32 -9.05 -22.22 0.51
N ALA A 33 -9.30 -22.78 1.69
CA ALA A 33 -10.65 -22.99 2.19
C ALA A 33 -11.41 -21.68 2.44
N ARG A 34 -10.72 -20.59 2.83
CA ARG A 34 -11.32 -19.26 2.98
C ARG A 34 -11.58 -18.58 1.64
N ILE A 35 -10.73 -18.78 0.62
CA ILE A 35 -10.95 -18.30 -0.75
C ILE A 35 -12.18 -18.99 -1.36
N GLU A 36 -12.25 -20.32 -1.28
CA GLU A 36 -13.37 -21.10 -1.83
C GLU A 36 -14.73 -20.74 -1.22
N LYS A 37 -14.72 -20.26 0.03
CA LYS A 37 -15.92 -19.85 0.77
C LYS A 37 -16.20 -18.34 0.72
N ASP A 38 -15.39 -17.56 -0.01
CA ASP A 38 -15.44 -16.10 -0.07
C ASP A 38 -15.46 -15.42 1.32
N GLN A 39 -14.72 -16.01 2.27
CA GLN A 39 -14.65 -15.53 3.66
C GLN A 39 -13.45 -14.62 3.93
N LEU A 40 -12.62 -14.35 2.91
CA LEU A 40 -11.53 -13.40 3.03
C LEU A 40 -12.07 -11.97 2.92
N THR A 41 -12.06 -11.25 4.04
CA THR A 41 -12.47 -9.86 4.05
C THR A 41 -11.28 -9.00 3.61
N LEU A 42 -11.11 -8.84 2.31
CA LEU A 42 -10.11 -7.91 1.77
C LEU A 42 -10.59 -6.48 2.04
N PRO A 43 -9.78 -5.63 2.67
CA PRO A 43 -10.14 -4.24 2.82
C PRO A 43 -10.15 -3.62 1.42
N ALA A 44 -11.29 -3.05 1.03
CA ALA A 44 -11.47 -2.47 -0.29
C ALA A 44 -10.88 -1.04 -0.33
N LEU A 45 -10.21 -0.72 -1.43
CA LEU A 45 -9.85 0.67 -1.73
C LEU A 45 -11.14 1.52 -1.81
N PRO A 46 -11.19 2.69 -1.14
CA PRO A 46 -12.34 3.59 -1.24
C PRO A 46 -12.62 3.97 -2.70
N ALA A 47 -13.85 3.76 -3.16
CA ALA A 47 -14.26 4.05 -4.54
C ALA A 47 -13.97 5.51 -4.95
N ILE A 48 -14.05 6.45 -4.00
CA ILE A 48 -13.75 7.87 -4.21
C ILE A 48 -12.29 8.07 -4.59
N ALA A 49 -11.37 7.35 -3.97
CA ALA A 49 -9.95 7.48 -4.25
C ALA A 49 -9.57 6.87 -5.60
N PHE A 50 -10.16 5.71 -5.93
CA PHE A 50 -9.96 5.08 -7.23
C PHE A 50 -10.45 6.00 -8.35
N LYS A 51 -11.67 6.54 -8.21
CA LYS A 51 -12.23 7.48 -9.19
C LYS A 51 -11.43 8.78 -9.30
N ALA A 52 -10.87 9.28 -8.20
CA ALA A 52 -9.99 10.45 -8.22
C ALA A 52 -8.67 10.15 -8.97
N ILE A 53 -8.10 8.97 -8.80
CA ILE A 53 -6.91 8.52 -9.55
C ILE A 53 -7.24 8.38 -11.05
N GLU A 54 -8.39 7.82 -11.41
CA GLU A 54 -8.82 7.73 -12.81
C GLU A 54 -9.02 9.10 -13.45
N LEU A 55 -9.69 10.02 -12.76
CA LEU A 55 -9.86 11.38 -13.27
C LEU A 55 -8.51 12.02 -13.57
N THR A 56 -7.53 11.86 -12.68
CA THR A 56 -6.17 12.39 -12.86
C THR A 56 -5.35 11.72 -13.98
N ARG A 57 -5.87 10.71 -14.68
CA ARG A 57 -5.27 10.12 -15.90
C ARG A 57 -5.79 10.74 -17.18
N THR A 58 -6.88 11.50 -17.13
CA THR A 58 -7.50 12.09 -18.32
C THR A 58 -6.69 13.32 -18.75
N PRO A 59 -6.34 13.51 -20.03
CA PRO A 59 -5.48 14.62 -20.45
C PRO A 59 -6.09 16.03 -20.27
N ASP A 60 -7.38 16.14 -19.97
CA ASP A 60 -8.13 17.40 -19.83
C ASP A 60 -8.76 17.55 -18.43
N ILE A 61 -7.95 17.35 -17.38
CA ILE A 61 -8.42 17.39 -15.98
C ILE A 61 -8.81 18.80 -15.55
N SER A 62 -10.05 18.94 -15.11
CA SER A 62 -10.44 20.00 -14.18
C SER A 62 -10.03 19.60 -12.76
N LEU A 63 -9.00 20.26 -12.22
CA LEU A 63 -8.61 20.11 -10.81
C LEU A 63 -9.76 20.43 -9.84
N GLN A 64 -10.74 21.21 -10.29
CA GLN A 64 -11.95 21.50 -9.53
C GLN A 64 -12.83 20.26 -9.38
N ASP A 65 -12.96 19.43 -10.41
CA ASP A 65 -13.78 18.21 -10.34
C ASP A 65 -13.16 17.18 -9.40
N VAL A 66 -11.83 17.09 -9.39
CA VAL A 66 -11.09 16.25 -8.44
C VAL A 66 -11.26 16.77 -7.01
N ALA A 67 -11.20 18.09 -6.82
CA ALA A 67 -11.44 18.70 -5.50
C ALA A 67 -12.86 18.41 -4.99
N LEU A 68 -13.89 18.58 -5.83
CA LEU A 68 -15.28 18.27 -5.49
C LEU A 68 -15.49 16.79 -5.16
N LEU A 69 -14.76 15.89 -5.82
CA LEU A 69 -14.80 14.46 -5.52
C LEU A 69 -14.16 14.16 -4.16
N ILE A 70 -13.02 14.77 -3.85
CA ILE A 70 -12.32 14.61 -2.57
C ILE A 70 -13.14 15.19 -1.41
N GLU A 71 -13.83 16.30 -1.62
CA GLU A 71 -14.70 16.94 -0.62
C GLU A 71 -15.84 16.04 -0.13
N LYS A 72 -16.21 15.00 -0.89
CA LYS A 72 -17.22 14.00 -0.49
C LYS A 72 -16.73 13.04 0.60
N ASP A 73 -15.42 12.89 0.80
CA ASP A 73 -14.85 12.13 1.91
C ASP A 73 -14.09 13.09 2.85
N PRO A 74 -14.65 13.45 4.01
CA PRO A 74 -14.03 14.42 4.92
C PRO A 74 -12.69 13.93 5.48
N VAL A 75 -12.46 12.63 5.55
CA VAL A 75 -11.19 12.06 6.02
C VAL A 75 -10.13 12.17 4.93
N LEU A 76 -10.47 11.91 3.65
CA LEU A 76 -9.55 12.18 2.53
C LEU A 76 -9.23 13.68 2.43
N ALA A 77 -10.25 14.54 2.47
CA ALA A 77 -10.10 15.98 2.41
C ALA A 77 -9.15 16.52 3.50
N ALA A 78 -9.34 16.08 4.75
CA ALA A 78 -8.47 16.48 5.86
C ALA A 78 -7.01 16.01 5.67
N GLN A 79 -6.80 14.77 5.20
CA GLN A 79 -5.44 14.26 4.98
C GLN A 79 -4.73 14.95 3.81
N ILE A 80 -5.44 15.24 2.71
CA ILE A 80 -4.90 16.01 1.58
C ILE A 80 -4.53 17.43 2.02
N LEU A 81 -5.40 18.10 2.78
CA LEU A 81 -5.13 19.45 3.30
C LEU A 81 -3.91 19.45 4.24
N LYS A 82 -3.80 18.44 5.11
CA LYS A 82 -2.63 18.25 5.99
C LYS A 82 -1.34 18.05 5.19
N MET A 83 -1.39 17.28 4.10
CA MET A 83 -0.22 17.04 3.25
C MET A 83 0.19 18.30 2.47
N ALA A 84 -0.76 19.05 1.92
CA ALA A 84 -0.50 20.32 1.23
C ALA A 84 0.09 21.41 2.15
N ASN A 85 -0.16 21.29 3.47
CA ASN A 85 0.41 22.14 4.51
C ASN A 85 1.63 21.54 5.22
N SER A 86 2.13 20.38 4.77
CA SER A 86 3.33 19.78 5.34
C SER A 86 4.58 20.61 5.03
N ALA A 87 5.62 20.53 5.87
CA ALA A 87 6.85 21.28 5.68
C ALA A 87 7.52 21.09 4.30
N ALA A 88 7.27 19.94 3.65
CA ALA A 88 7.76 19.67 2.30
C ALA A 88 7.06 20.50 1.22
N MET A 89 5.77 20.83 1.40
CA MET A 89 4.92 21.48 0.40
C MET A 89 4.43 22.88 0.82
N ALA A 90 4.61 23.24 2.09
CA ALA A 90 4.12 24.49 2.66
C ALA A 90 4.82 25.71 2.04
N THR A 91 4.02 26.73 1.73
CA THR A 91 4.51 28.05 1.33
C THR A 91 4.22 29.05 2.45
N ARG A 92 4.52 30.34 2.24
CA ARG A 92 4.28 31.42 3.22
C ARG A 92 2.84 31.48 3.75
N GLN A 93 1.86 30.97 3.01
CA GLN A 93 0.45 30.96 3.42
C GLN A 93 -0.10 29.52 3.44
N PRO A 94 -0.79 29.11 4.52
CA PRO A 94 -1.40 27.78 4.60
C PRO A 94 -2.59 27.68 3.62
N CYS A 95 -2.75 26.51 3.00
CA CYS A 95 -3.97 26.17 2.27
C CYS A 95 -5.14 26.06 3.25
N LYS A 96 -6.26 26.70 2.92
CA LYS A 96 -7.52 26.64 3.68
C LYS A 96 -8.63 25.88 2.96
N THR A 97 -8.50 25.66 1.65
CA THR A 97 -9.50 24.95 0.84
C THR A 97 -8.88 23.76 0.12
N ILE A 98 -9.70 22.76 -0.25
CA ILE A 98 -9.24 21.58 -0.98
C ILE A 98 -8.77 21.97 -2.38
N ASN A 99 -9.44 22.92 -3.03
CA ASN A 99 -9.01 23.45 -4.31
C ASN A 99 -7.59 24.06 -4.26
N GLN A 100 -7.27 24.83 -3.22
CA GLN A 100 -5.91 25.33 -2.98
C GLN A 100 -4.92 24.20 -2.74
N ALA A 101 -5.31 23.17 -1.98
CA ALA A 101 -4.46 22.02 -1.69
C ALA A 101 -4.15 21.20 -2.96
N VAL A 102 -5.16 20.91 -3.77
CA VAL A 102 -5.07 20.19 -5.06
C VAL A 102 -4.20 20.97 -6.04
N THR A 103 -4.41 22.28 -6.17
CA THR A 103 -3.59 23.15 -7.03
C THR A 103 -2.13 23.18 -6.59
N ARG A 104 -1.88 23.25 -5.28
CA ARG A 104 -0.52 23.27 -4.71
C ARG A 104 0.21 21.93 -4.90
N LEU A 105 -0.48 20.82 -4.70
CA LEU A 105 0.10 19.47 -4.88
C LEU A 105 0.37 19.18 -6.36
N GLY A 106 -0.51 19.65 -7.24
CA GLY A 106 -0.52 19.26 -8.65
C GLY A 106 -1.00 17.81 -8.84
N THR A 107 -1.26 17.42 -10.08
CA THR A 107 -1.83 16.10 -10.42
C THR A 107 -0.96 14.93 -9.95
N LYS A 108 0.37 15.02 -10.12
CA LYS A 108 1.30 13.95 -9.75
C LYS A 108 1.31 13.66 -8.25
N ASN A 109 1.57 14.67 -7.42
CA ASN A 109 1.63 14.45 -5.96
C ASN A 109 0.26 14.14 -5.37
N LEU A 110 -0.81 14.67 -5.97
CA LEU A 110 -2.18 14.37 -5.57
C LEU A 110 -2.50 12.89 -5.76
N ARG A 111 -2.11 12.29 -6.88
CA ARG A 111 -2.29 10.85 -7.16
C ARG A 111 -1.60 9.99 -6.11
N THR A 112 -0.32 10.26 -5.87
CA THR A 112 0.46 9.56 -4.85
C THR A 112 -0.20 9.71 -3.47
N ALA A 113 -0.62 10.93 -3.10
CA ALA A 113 -1.26 11.20 -1.83
C ALA A 113 -2.59 10.44 -1.66
N LEU A 114 -3.47 10.53 -2.66
CA LEU A 114 -4.76 9.83 -2.64
C LEU A 114 -4.58 8.33 -2.48
N LEU A 115 -3.61 7.78 -3.20
CA LEU A 115 -3.31 6.37 -3.13
C LEU A 115 -2.76 5.99 -1.74
N GLU A 116 -1.76 6.72 -1.23
CA GLU A 116 -1.19 6.47 0.10
C GLU A 116 -2.22 6.53 1.20
N ILE A 117 -3.07 7.57 1.21
CA ILE A 117 -4.09 7.77 2.23
C ILE A 117 -5.11 6.62 2.19
N SER A 118 -5.46 6.18 0.98
CA SER A 118 -6.46 5.14 0.76
C SER A 118 -5.98 3.76 1.13
N THR A 119 -4.75 3.43 0.76
CA THR A 119 -4.13 2.15 1.14
C THR A 119 -3.77 2.10 2.61
N ARG A 120 -3.39 3.23 3.23
CA ARG A 120 -3.04 3.26 4.65
C ARG A 120 -4.14 2.70 5.54
N ARG A 121 -5.41 2.98 5.22
CA ARG A 121 -6.57 2.43 5.94
C ARG A 121 -6.65 0.90 5.88
N LEU A 122 -6.08 0.29 4.85
CA LEU A 122 -6.01 -1.17 4.68
C LEU A 122 -4.97 -1.80 5.63
N PHE A 123 -3.97 -1.02 6.06
CA PHE A 123 -2.91 -1.44 6.97
C PHE A 123 -3.13 -0.87 8.39
N GLU A 124 -4.38 -0.80 8.84
CA GLU A 124 -4.71 -0.44 10.23
C GLU A 124 -5.31 -1.64 10.96
N SER A 125 -4.62 -2.13 11.99
CA SER A 125 -5.13 -3.16 12.89
C SER A 125 -5.40 -2.61 14.29
N ARG A 126 -6.56 -2.98 14.85
CA ARG A 126 -6.96 -2.62 16.22
C ARG A 126 -6.32 -3.52 17.28
N ASP A 127 -5.73 -4.64 16.88
CA ASP A 127 -5.02 -5.55 17.78
C ASP A 127 -3.60 -5.04 18.06
N THR A 128 -3.33 -4.69 19.31
CA THR A 128 -2.03 -4.17 19.75
C THR A 128 -0.88 -5.15 19.57
N ARG A 129 -1.16 -6.46 19.50
CA ARG A 129 -0.16 -7.52 19.27
C ARG A 129 0.37 -7.52 17.84
N VAL A 130 -0.47 -7.10 16.88
CA VAL A 130 -0.19 -7.17 15.44
C VAL A 130 0.03 -5.78 14.82
N SER A 131 -0.41 -4.72 15.52
CA SER A 131 -0.30 -3.32 15.08
C SER A 131 1.12 -2.89 14.69
N SER A 132 2.14 -3.32 15.44
CA SER A 132 3.54 -3.00 15.12
C SER A 132 4.02 -3.67 13.83
N ALA A 133 3.67 -4.94 13.62
CA ALA A 133 4.00 -5.70 12.42
C ALA A 133 3.28 -5.12 11.18
N VAL A 134 2.00 -4.76 11.31
CA VAL A 134 1.24 -4.13 10.23
C VAL A 134 1.80 -2.75 9.88
N LYS A 135 2.25 -1.97 10.87
CA LYS A 135 2.93 -0.70 10.63
C LYS A 135 4.26 -0.88 9.87
N MET A 136 5.07 -1.87 10.26
CA MET A 136 6.30 -2.19 9.51
C MET A 136 5.99 -2.61 8.08
N LEU A 137 4.93 -3.39 7.88
CA LEU A 137 4.50 -3.81 6.56
C LEU A 137 4.05 -2.64 5.67
N TRP A 138 3.35 -1.67 6.27
CA TRP A 138 3.01 -0.41 5.60
C TRP A 138 4.26 0.37 5.20
N GLU A 139 5.21 0.53 6.11
CA GLU A 139 6.47 1.24 5.83
C GLU A 139 7.28 0.55 4.73
N HIS A 140 7.33 -0.79 4.74
CA HIS A 140 7.93 -1.60 3.68
C HIS A 140 7.25 -1.37 2.33
N SER A 141 5.92 -1.53 2.27
CA SER A 141 5.14 -1.37 1.04
C SER A 141 5.30 0.04 0.46
N ARG A 142 5.31 1.07 1.32
CA ARG A 142 5.54 2.45 0.89
C ARG A 142 6.96 2.67 0.36
N ALA A 143 7.98 2.08 0.99
CA ALA A 143 9.36 2.17 0.51
C ALA A 143 9.53 1.48 -0.86
N VAL A 144 8.95 0.29 -1.03
CA VAL A 144 8.95 -0.46 -2.29
C VAL A 144 8.22 0.33 -3.38
N ALA A 145 7.05 0.90 -3.10
CA ALA A 145 6.31 1.76 -4.03
C ALA A 145 7.15 2.94 -4.54
N GLN A 146 7.82 3.65 -3.64
CA GLN A 146 8.67 4.79 -4.00
C GLN A 146 9.87 4.37 -4.86
N LEU A 147 10.50 3.24 -4.54
CA LEU A 147 11.62 2.71 -5.32
C LEU A 147 11.15 2.23 -6.70
N ALA A 148 10.04 1.49 -6.77
CA ALA A 148 9.44 1.02 -8.02
C ALA A 148 9.10 2.19 -8.94
N GLN A 149 8.51 3.26 -8.41
CA GLN A 149 8.23 4.47 -9.19
C GLN A 149 9.50 5.12 -9.72
N LYS A 150 10.54 5.28 -8.89
CA LYS A 150 11.82 5.87 -9.30
C LYS A 150 12.49 5.05 -10.39
N VAL A 151 12.50 3.73 -10.24
CA VAL A 151 13.03 2.80 -11.25
C VAL A 151 12.24 2.94 -12.54
N ALA A 152 10.90 2.97 -12.48
CA ALA A 152 10.06 3.15 -13.66
C ALA A 152 10.33 4.47 -14.40
N VAL A 153 10.53 5.58 -13.67
CA VAL A 153 10.93 6.86 -14.26
C VAL A 153 12.28 6.77 -14.97
N VAL A 154 13.30 6.21 -14.31
CA VAL A 154 14.66 6.11 -14.88
C VAL A 154 14.71 5.15 -16.07
N SER A 155 13.89 4.10 -16.06
CA SER A 155 13.76 3.13 -17.14
C SER A 155 12.92 3.62 -18.32
N GLY A 156 12.33 4.82 -18.24
CA GLY A 156 11.48 5.35 -19.31
C GLY A 156 10.12 4.67 -19.45
N ALA A 157 9.58 4.12 -18.36
CA ALA A 157 8.24 3.52 -18.36
C ALA A 157 7.16 4.58 -18.64
N GLU A 158 6.15 4.19 -19.41
CA GLU A 158 5.04 5.06 -19.82
C GLU A 158 4.15 5.47 -18.63
N ASP A 159 3.94 4.58 -17.65
CA ASP A 159 3.15 4.86 -16.45
C ASP A 159 3.89 4.49 -15.15
N PRO A 160 4.78 5.37 -14.64
CA PRO A 160 5.43 5.18 -13.35
C PRO A 160 4.47 5.10 -12.16
N ASP A 161 3.25 5.64 -12.27
CA ASP A 161 2.27 5.62 -11.19
C ASP A 161 1.67 4.22 -11.01
N THR A 162 1.53 3.46 -12.10
CA THR A 162 1.15 2.04 -12.01
C THR A 162 2.23 1.23 -11.29
N ALA A 163 3.53 1.52 -11.51
CA ALA A 163 4.61 0.88 -10.77
C ALA A 163 4.59 1.22 -9.27
N TYR A 164 4.28 2.48 -8.95
CA TYR A 164 4.06 2.91 -7.56
C TYR A 164 2.90 2.13 -6.91
N LEU A 165 1.76 2.05 -7.60
CA LEU A 165 0.57 1.31 -7.14
C LEU A 165 0.87 -0.17 -6.91
N ALA A 166 1.56 -0.81 -7.85
CA ALA A 166 1.96 -2.20 -7.73
C ALA A 166 2.86 -2.42 -6.50
N GLY A 167 3.86 -1.56 -6.28
CA GLY A 167 4.72 -1.64 -5.12
C GLY A 167 3.99 -1.39 -3.79
N LEU A 168 2.95 -0.56 -3.80
CA LEU A 168 2.16 -0.26 -2.59
C LEU A 168 1.19 -1.39 -2.23
N LEU A 169 0.65 -2.09 -3.24
CA LEU A 169 -0.34 -3.16 -3.06
C LEU A 169 0.25 -4.56 -3.00
N HIS A 170 1.55 -4.75 -3.31
CA HIS A 170 2.15 -6.09 -3.41
C HIS A 170 1.98 -6.94 -2.15
N ASP A 171 1.83 -6.31 -0.99
CA ASP A 171 1.77 -6.93 0.32
C ASP A 171 0.40 -6.74 1.02
N VAL A 172 -0.64 -6.29 0.30
CA VAL A 172 -1.97 -6.01 0.86
C VAL A 172 -2.69 -7.26 1.41
N GLY A 173 -2.24 -8.46 1.04
CA GLY A 173 -2.75 -9.74 1.55
C GLY A 173 -2.20 -10.14 2.94
N LYS A 174 -1.02 -9.67 3.34
CA LYS A 174 -0.39 -10.08 4.60
C LYS A 174 -1.14 -9.64 5.87
N PRO A 175 -1.80 -8.46 5.94
CA PRO A 175 -2.61 -8.07 7.10
C PRO A 175 -3.89 -8.90 7.28
N VAL A 176 -4.49 -9.37 6.17
CA VAL A 176 -5.76 -10.13 6.22
C VAL A 176 -5.56 -11.56 6.70
N ASP A 177 -4.36 -12.11 6.54
CA ASP A 177 -4.00 -13.43 7.08
C ASP A 177 -3.77 -13.41 8.60
N ALA A 178 -3.53 -12.21 9.17
CA ALA A 178 -3.17 -12.04 10.58
C ALA A 178 -4.37 -11.72 11.50
N THR A 179 -5.57 -11.53 10.94
CA THR A 179 -6.81 -11.19 11.68
C THR A 179 -7.79 -12.36 11.64
#